data_AF-A0A2V9FEY5-F1
#
_entry.id   AF-A0A2V9FEY5-F1
#
_cell.length_a   1.000
_cell.length_b   1.000
_cell.length_c   1.000
_cell.angle_alpha   90.00
_cell.angle_beta   90.00
_cell.angle_gamma   90.00
#
_symmetry.space_group_name_H-M   'P 1'
#
loop_
_entity.id
_entity.type
_entity.pdbx_description
1 polymer ?
#
loop_
_entity_poly.entity_id
_entity_poly.type
_entity_poly.pdbx_seq_one_letter_code
_entity_poly.pdbx_strand_id
1 'polypeptide(L)' 'MQWFDTLPPEMKKAIQDRRPVLGMDREELVAAIGKPDHKVRERDSDGNDIEDWIYGQPPSKTVFVRFLGDRVTSIKQFPQ' A
#
# COMPACT_ATOMS: atom_id res chain seq x y z
N MET A 1 -0.58 19.13 16.84
CA MET A 1 -1.47 18.00 16.55
C MET A 1 -0.62 16.87 16.03
N GLN A 2 -0.87 15.63 16.48
CA GLN A 2 -0.17 14.46 15.93
C GLN A 2 -0.80 14.16 14.56
N TRP A 3 0.01 13.89 13.53
CA TRP A 3 -0.48 13.57 12.18
C TRP A 3 -1.55 12.46 12.20
N PHE A 4 -1.35 11.43 13.02
CA PHE A 4 -2.30 10.34 13.20
C PHE A 4 -3.71 10.82 13.57
N ASP A 5 -3.84 11.87 14.39
CA ASP A 5 -5.14 12.40 14.82
C ASP A 5 -5.91 13.06 13.68
N THR A 6 -5.22 13.52 12.63
CA THR A 6 -5.83 14.13 11.44
C THR A 6 -6.38 13.14 10.44
N LEU A 7 -6.05 11.84 10.59
CA LEU A 7 -6.45 10.81 9.64
C LEU A 7 -7.95 10.46 9.75
N PRO A 8 -8.58 10.05 8.63
CA PRO A 8 -9.93 9.48 8.65
C PRO A 8 -10.02 8.24 9.55
N PRO A 9 -11.20 7.94 10.13
CA PRO A 9 -11.38 6.77 11.01
C PRO A 9 -10.97 5.44 10.37
N GLU A 10 -11.20 5.28 9.06
CA GLU A 10 -10.82 4.08 8.31
C GLU A 10 -9.29 3.89 8.26
N MET A 11 -8.54 4.95 7.96
CA MET A 11 -7.07 4.90 7.91
C MET A 11 -6.46 4.65 9.28
N LYS A 12 -7.00 5.29 10.33
CA LYS A 12 -6.62 5.01 11.72
C LYS A 12 -6.79 3.55 12.08
N LYS A 13 -7.95 2.98 11.74
CA LYS A 13 -8.26 1.56 12.01
C LYS A 13 -7.31 0.64 11.23
N ALA A 14 -7.04 0.94 9.96
CA ALA A 14 -6.14 0.14 9.13
C ALA A 14 -4.69 0.13 9.67
N ILE A 15 -4.20 1.28 10.16
CA ILE A 15 -2.89 1.38 10.82
C ILE A 15 -2.86 0.55 12.11
N GLN A 16 -3.91 0.65 12.95
CA GLN A 16 -4.03 -0.15 14.17
C GLN A 16 -4.10 -1.65 13.89
N ASP A 17 -4.84 -2.05 12.85
CA ASP A 17 -4.99 -3.43 12.39
C ASP A 17 -3.77 -3.94 11.60
N ARG A 18 -2.76 -3.09 11.37
CA ARG A 18 -1.55 -3.38 10.57
C ARG A 18 -1.86 -3.97 9.20
N ARG A 19 -2.79 -3.34 8.47
CA ARG A 19 -3.21 -3.80 7.14
C ARG A 19 -3.25 -2.65 6.14
N PRO A 20 -2.93 -2.92 4.86
CA PRO A 20 -3.14 -1.95 3.80
C PRO A 20 -4.64 -1.82 3.51
N VAL A 21 -5.10 -0.63 3.15
CA VAL A 21 -6.45 -0.39 2.62
C VAL A 21 -6.39 0.52 1.40
N LEU A 22 -7.44 0.47 0.56
CA LEU A 22 -7.56 1.32 -0.61
C LEU A 22 -7.64 2.79 -0.19
N GLY A 23 -7.06 3.68 -1.01
CA GLY A 23 -7.05 5.11 -0.76
C GLY A 23 -5.97 5.59 0.22
N MET A 24 -5.24 4.68 0.88
CA MET A 24 -4.05 5.07 1.65
C MET A 24 -3.06 5.80 0.76
N ASP A 25 -2.44 6.84 1.29
CA ASP A 25 -1.21 7.36 0.71
C ASP A 25 0.02 6.54 1.16
N ARG A 26 1.19 6.93 0.68
CA ARG A 26 2.45 6.22 0.96
C ARG A 26 2.86 6.33 2.43
N GLU A 27 2.58 7.44 3.09
CA GLU A 27 2.92 7.63 4.51
C GLU A 27 1.99 6.79 5.39
N GLU A 28 0.69 6.81 5.10
CA GLU A 28 -0.32 5.97 5.76
C GLU A 28 -0.01 4.48 5.58
N LEU A 29 0.38 4.05 4.38
CA LEU A 29 0.75 2.66 4.12
C LEU A 29 2.00 2.25 4.92
N VAL A 30 3.02 3.11 4.97
CA VAL A 30 4.23 2.83 5.76
C VAL A 30 3.92 2.80 7.25
N ALA A 31 3.04 3.68 7.74
CA ALA A 31 2.59 3.65 9.12
C ALA A 31 1.83 2.36 9.45
N ALA A 32 1.06 1.82 8.50
CA ALA A 32 0.27 0.60 8.68
C ALA A 32 1.12 -0.68 8.62
N ILE A 33 1.96 -0.83 7.60
CA ILE A 33 2.65 -2.12 7.32
C ILE A 33 4.16 -1.99 7.08
N GLY A 34 4.73 -0.81 7.29
CA GLY A 34 6.15 -0.56 7.10
C GLY A 34 6.58 -0.31 5.66
N LYS A 35 7.89 -0.24 5.45
CA LYS A 35 8.49 -0.05 4.13
C LYS A 35 8.39 -1.33 3.31
N PRO A 36 8.18 -1.25 1.99
CA PRO A 36 8.15 -2.42 1.13
C PRO A 36 9.56 -2.99 0.93
N ASP A 37 9.62 -4.27 0.57
CA ASP A 37 10.87 -4.94 0.19
C ASP A 37 11.32 -4.51 -1.20
N HIS A 38 10.37 -4.36 -2.14
CA HIS A 38 10.64 -3.95 -3.52
C HIS A 38 9.64 -2.91 -3.99
N LYS A 39 10.07 -2.05 -4.92
CA LYS A 39 9.22 -1.07 -5.61
C LYS A 39 9.45 -1.20 -7.10
N VAL A 40 8.36 -1.30 -7.85
CA VAL A 40 8.38 -1.41 -9.32
C VAL A 40 7.57 -0.26 -9.89
N ARG A 41 8.15 0.50 -10.81
CA ARG A 41 7.48 1.62 -11.49
C ARG A 41 7.30 1.27 -12.95
N GLU A 42 6.07 1.38 -13.43
CA GLU A 42 5.68 0.97 -14.77
C GLU A 42 4.65 1.93 -15.34
N ARG A 43 4.45 1.85 -16.65
CA ARG A 43 3.32 2.48 -17.33
C ARG A 43 2.33 1.39 -17.71
N ASP A 44 1.08 1.51 -17.28
CA ASP A 44 0.04 0.53 -17.61
C ASP A 44 -0.42 0.63 -19.08
N SER A 45 -1.32 -0.27 -19.48
CA SER A 45 -1.85 -0.31 -20.85
C SER A 45 -2.58 0.96 -21.28
N ASP A 46 -3.09 1.72 -20.30
CA ASP A 46 -3.85 2.95 -20.52
C ASP A 46 -2.93 4.18 -20.52
N GLY A 47 -1.61 3.97 -20.33
CA GLY A 47 -0.60 5.01 -20.35
C GLY A 47 -0.40 5.71 -19.00
N ASN A 48 -0.99 5.20 -17.91
CA ASN A 48 -0.83 5.77 -16.58
C ASN A 48 0.47 5.31 -15.92
N ASP A 49 1.14 6.23 -15.21
CA ASP A 49 2.28 5.87 -14.38
C ASP A 49 1.78 5.24 -13.07
N ILE A 50 2.14 3.98 -12.87
CA ILE A 50 1.80 3.18 -11.69
C ILE A 50 3.06 2.80 -10.92
N GLU A 51 2.89 2.53 -9.63
CA GLU A 51 3.95 2.00 -8.79
C GLU A 51 3.44 0.85 -7.92
N ASP A 52 4.03 -0.33 -8.08
CA ASP A 52 3.73 -1.49 -7.24
C ASP A 52 4.75 -1.60 -6.12
N TRP A 53 4.25 -1.63 -4.88
CA TRP A 53 5.02 -1.92 -3.68
C TRP A 53 4.81 -3.37 -3.28
N ILE A 54 5.89 -4.09 -3.09
CA ILE A 54 5.88 -5.54 -2.86
C ILE A 54 6.43 -5.80 -1.46
N TYR A 55 5.67 -6.58 -0.70
CA TYR A 55 5.99 -7.00 0.66
C TYR A 55 6.05 -8.52 0.73
N GLY A 56 7.05 -9.06 1.41
CA GLY A 56 7.33 -10.49 1.45
C GLY A 56 7.99 -11.00 0.17
N GLN A 57 8.38 -12.28 0.19
CA GLN A 57 9.04 -12.95 -0.92
C GLN A 57 8.55 -14.40 -1.05
N PRO A 58 8.39 -14.93 -2.28
CA PRO A 58 8.06 -16.34 -2.48
C PRO A 58 9.10 -17.31 -1.88
N PRO A 59 8.71 -18.52 -1.43
CA PRO A 59 7.36 -19.10 -1.50
C PRO A 59 6.43 -18.62 -0.38
N SER A 60 6.90 -17.75 0.51
CA SER A 60 6.08 -17.17 1.57
C SER A 60 5.05 -16.17 1.02
N LYS A 61 4.13 -15.75 1.89
CA LYS A 61 3.10 -14.77 1.57
C LYS A 61 3.73 -13.48 1.02
N THR A 62 3.31 -13.08 -0.17
CA THR A 62 3.68 -11.84 -0.84
C THR A 62 2.45 -10.95 -1.00
N VAL A 63 2.57 -9.65 -0.70
CA VAL A 63 1.52 -8.65 -0.87
C VAL A 63 1.98 -7.60 -1.85
N PHE A 64 1.15 -7.35 -2.87
CA PHE A 64 1.33 -6.33 -3.89
C PHE A 64 0.36 -5.20 -3.61
N VAL A 65 0.88 -3.99 -3.45
CA VAL A 65 0.10 -2.77 -3.24
C VAL A 65 0.38 -1.83 -4.39
N ARG A 66 -0.62 -1.58 -5.23
CA ARG A 66 -0.51 -0.70 -6.40
C ARG A 66 -0.90 0.71 -6.04
N PHE A 67 -0.07 1.65 -6.46
CA PHE A 67 -0.34 3.07 -6.45
C PHE A 67 -0.65 3.57 -7.86
N LEU A 68 -1.65 4.45 -7.94
CA LEU A 68 -1.84 5.38 -9.06
C LEU A 68 -1.66 6.79 -8.49
N GLY A 69 -0.60 7.48 -8.93
CA GLY A 69 -0.15 8.71 -8.27
C GLY A 69 0.34 8.45 -6.83
N ASP A 70 -0.34 9.05 -5.84
CA ASP A 70 -0.03 8.95 -4.42
C ASP A 70 -0.93 7.96 -3.66
N ARG A 71 -1.99 7.43 -4.29
CA ARG A 71 -3.03 6.63 -3.60
C ARG A 71 -2.99 5.15 -3.97
N VAL A 72 -3.24 4.31 -2.98
CA VAL A 72 -3.42 2.87 -3.16
C VAL A 72 -4.72 2.59 -3.93
N THR A 73 -4.62 1.89 -5.06
CA THR A 73 -5.75 1.52 -5.93
C THR A 73 -5.96 0.02 -6.04
N SER A 74 -4.97 -0.81 -5.67
CA SER A 74 -5.11 -2.26 -5.67
C SER A 74 -4.27 -2.91 -4.59
N ILE A 75 -4.79 -3.96 -3.97
CA ILE A 75 -4.07 -4.81 -3.01
C ILE A 75 -4.30 -6.27 -3.42
N LYS A 76 -3.23 -7.02 -3.67
CA LYS A 76 -3.28 -8.45 -4.00
C LYS A 76 -2.32 -9.23 -3.12
N GLN A 77 -2.69 -10.46 -2.76
CA GLN A 77 -1.89 -11.31 -1.89
C GLN A 77 -1.79 -12.72 -2.46
N PHE A 78 -0.59 -13.31 -2.37
CA PHE A 78 -0.28 -14.65 -2.89
C PHE A 78 0.60 -15.43 -1.91
N PRO A 79 0.46 -16.77 -1.79
CA PRO A 79 -0.70 -17.53 -2.27
C PRO A 79 -2.00 -17.05 -1.59
N GLN A 80 -3.15 -17.31 -2.23
CA GLN A 80 -4.47 -16.96 -1.70
C GLN A 80 -4.88 -17.87 -0.54
#